data_AF-A0A7W1SXR9-F1
#
_entry.id   AF-A0A7W1SXR9-F1
#
_cell.length_a   1.000
_cell.length_b   1.000
_cell.length_c   1.000
_cell.angle_alpha   90.00
_cell.angle_beta   90.00
_cell.angle_gamma   90.00
#
_symmetry.space_group_name_H-M   'P 1'
#
loop_
_entity.id
_entity.type
_entity.pdbx_description
1 polymer ?
#
loop_
_entity_poly.entity_id
_entity_poly.type
_entity_poly.pdbx_seq_one_letter_code
_entity_poly.pdbx_strand_id
1 'polypeptide(L)' 'SQGSQVETYPSGWRGFGTRVVRVPFHEGTLVIDLQDAASKSLLWRGVARQDKGNADKIQGSLDEMVRKTLDKYPPKKK' A
#
# COMPACT_ATOMS: atom_id res chain seq x y z
N SER A 1 -4.57 -12.13 -13.11
CA SER A 1 -3.13 -12.36 -13.47
C SER A 1 -2.20 -11.80 -12.38
N GLN A 2 -0.93 -12.23 -12.30
CA GLN A 2 0.09 -11.66 -11.40
C GLN A 2 0.84 -10.55 -12.14
N GLY A 3 0.95 -9.36 -11.52
CA GLY A 3 1.69 -8.22 -12.07
C GLY A 3 2.47 -7.46 -11.00
N SER A 4 3.23 -6.46 -11.43
CA SER A 4 3.84 -5.50 -10.52
C SER A 4 3.76 -4.10 -11.10
N GLN A 5 3.36 -3.13 -10.27
CA GLN A 5 3.37 -1.71 -10.63
C GLN A 5 4.62 -1.05 -10.03
N VAL A 6 5.28 -0.20 -10.81
CA VAL A 6 6.39 0.63 -10.32
C VAL A 6 5.83 1.99 -9.95
N GLU A 7 6.13 2.43 -8.74
CA GLU A 7 5.73 3.73 -8.23
C GLU A 7 6.95 4.50 -7.75
N THR A 8 6.92 5.82 -7.89
CA THR A 8 8.02 6.70 -7.52
C THR A 8 7.53 7.81 -6.60
N TYR A 9 8.25 8.02 -5.50
CA TYR A 9 7.93 9.04 -4.51
C TYR A 9 9.12 9.97 -4.29
N PRO A 10 8.89 11.26 -3.97
CA PRO A 10 9.94 12.11 -3.42
C PRO A 10 10.55 11.49 -2.15
N SER A 11 11.86 11.66 -2.00
CA SER A 11 12.62 11.22 -0.83
C SER A 11 13.86 12.11 -0.64
N GLY A 12 14.48 12.04 0.55
CA GLY A 12 15.64 12.86 0.87
C GLY A 12 15.31 14.30 1.26
N TRP A 13 16.34 15.08 1.62
CA TRP A 13 16.17 16.45 2.10
C TRP A 13 15.63 17.35 0.97
N ARG A 14 14.50 18.03 1.20
CA ARG A 14 13.81 18.92 0.24
C ARG A 14 13.42 18.25 -1.09
N GLY A 15 13.27 16.93 -1.14
CA GLY A 15 12.80 16.22 -2.34
C GLY A 15 13.87 16.02 -3.42
N PHE A 16 15.16 16.18 -3.10
CA PHE A 16 16.28 15.95 -4.02
C PHE A 16 16.61 14.45 -4.27
N GLY A 17 15.66 13.55 -4.02
CA GLY A 17 15.83 12.12 -4.26
C GLY A 17 14.51 11.46 -4.64
N THR A 18 14.59 10.33 -5.34
CA THR A 18 13.42 9.55 -5.74
C THR A 18 13.50 8.16 -5.12
N ARG A 19 12.44 7.79 -4.38
CA ARG A 19 12.24 6.44 -3.90
C ARG A 19 11.43 5.67 -4.93
N VAL A 20 12.00 4.60 -5.45
CA VAL A 20 11.31 3.66 -6.34
C VAL A 20 10.77 2.50 -5.52
N VAL A 21 9.48 2.20 -5.65
CA VAL A 21 8.81 1.08 -4.98
C VAL A 21 8.18 0.18 -6.03
N ARG A 22 8.39 -1.14 -5.91
CA ARG A 22 7.73 -2.15 -6.73
C ARG A 22 6.58 -2.76 -5.93
N VAL A 23 5.38 -2.69 -6.47
CA VAL A 23 4.16 -3.17 -5.83
C VAL A 23 3.66 -4.41 -6.55
N PRO A 24 3.86 -5.62 -6.00
CA PRO A 24 3.24 -6.80 -6.57
C PRO A 24 1.72 -6.72 -6.37
N PHE A 25 0.94 -6.96 -7.43
CA PHE A 25 -0.50 -7.00 -7.34
C PHE A 25 -1.08 -8.19 -8.11
N HIS A 26 -2.22 -8.64 -7.61
CA HIS A 26 -3.11 -9.60 -8.23
C HIS A 26 -4.55 -9.08 -8.03
N GLU A 27 -5.52 -9.63 -8.76
CA GLU A 27 -6.94 -9.40 -8.43
C GLU A 27 -7.18 -9.67 -6.94
N GLY A 28 -7.87 -8.75 -6.25
CA GLY A 28 -8.08 -8.81 -4.80
C GLY A 28 -6.93 -8.30 -3.93
N THR A 29 -6.01 -7.51 -4.48
CA THR A 29 -4.97 -6.79 -3.70
C THR A 29 -5.43 -5.38 -3.35
N LEU A 30 -5.36 -5.02 -2.07
CA LEU A 30 -5.57 -3.66 -1.56
C LEU A 30 -4.23 -3.09 -1.11
N VAL A 31 -3.90 -1.90 -1.62
CA VAL A 31 -2.70 -1.14 -1.26
C VAL A 31 -3.15 0.16 -0.62
N ILE A 32 -2.64 0.47 0.58
CA ILE A 32 -2.91 1.71 1.31
C ILE A 32 -1.60 2.44 1.52
N ASP A 33 -1.52 3.66 0.98
CA ASP A 33 -0.39 4.57 1.13
C ASP A 33 -0.71 5.68 2.11
N LEU A 34 0.19 5.86 3.09
CA LEU A 34 0.21 7.05 3.93
C LEU A 34 1.39 7.92 3.52
N GLN A 35 1.09 9.16 3.13
CA GLN A 35 2.07 10.12 2.63
C GLN A 35 2.10 11.38 3.50
N ASP A 36 3.26 12.02 3.55
CA ASP A 36 3.38 13.36 4.11
C ASP A 36 2.67 14.37 3.21
N ALA A 37 1.77 15.18 3.79
CA ALA A 37 0.90 16.06 3.01
C ALA A 37 1.66 17.14 2.25
N ALA A 38 2.79 17.62 2.79
CA ALA A 38 3.58 18.69 2.23
C ALA A 38 4.53 18.20 1.13
N SER A 39 5.33 17.16 1.42
CA SER A 39 6.37 16.65 0.53
C SER A 39 5.90 15.55 -0.41
N LYS A 40 4.72 14.96 -0.17
CA LYS A 40 4.22 13.75 -0.85
C LYS A 40 5.13 12.53 -0.70
N SER A 41 6.01 12.56 0.31
CA SER A 41 6.90 11.43 0.62
C SER A 41 6.09 10.28 1.20
N LEU A 42 6.38 9.05 0.77
CA LEU A 42 5.76 7.84 1.34
C LEU A 42 6.27 7.57 2.76
N LEU A 43 5.37 7.67 3.74
CA LEU A 43 5.65 7.42 5.16
C LEU A 43 5.45 5.95 5.52
N TRP A 44 4.38 5.34 5.00
CA TRP A 44 4.05 3.96 5.26
C TRP A 44 3.20 3.37 4.13
N ARG A 45 3.32 2.05 3.94
CA ARG A 45 2.50 1.28 3.01
C ARG A 45 1.98 0.02 3.69
N GLY A 46 0.67 -0.17 3.61
CA GLY A 46 0.00 -1.42 3.94
C GLY A 46 -0.37 -2.17 2.65
N VAL A 47 -0.16 -3.49 2.64
CA VAL A 47 -0.60 -4.37 1.56
C VAL A 47 -1.43 -5.50 2.15
N ALA A 48 -2.67 -5.63 1.67
CA ALA A 48 -3.55 -6.75 1.97
C ALA A 48 -3.95 -7.47 0.69
N ARG A 49 -4.14 -8.78 0.80
CA ARG A 49 -4.44 -9.64 -0.33
C ARG A 49 -5.52 -10.63 0.07
N GLN A 50 -6.45 -10.87 -0.85
CA GLN A 50 -7.40 -11.95 -0.75
C GLN A 50 -7.27 -12.87 -1.98
N ASP A 51 -6.93 -14.14 -1.73
CA ASP A 51 -6.67 -15.12 -2.81
C ASP A 51 -7.94 -15.68 -3.49
N LYS A 52 -9.12 -15.25 -3.05
CA LYS A 52 -10.40 -15.75 -3.61
C LYS A 52 -10.78 -14.89 -4.81
N GLY A 53 -10.65 -15.44 -6.02
CA GLY A 53 -11.01 -14.80 -7.29
C GLY A 53 -12.52 -14.55 -7.51
N ASN A 54 -13.27 -14.21 -6.47
CA ASN A 54 -14.66 -13.80 -6.57
C ASN A 54 -14.78 -12.34 -6.10
N ALA A 55 -15.05 -11.44 -7.04
CA ALA A 55 -15.17 -9.99 -6.81
C ALA A 55 -16.22 -9.64 -5.73
N ASP A 56 -17.32 -10.38 -5.65
CA ASP A 56 -18.39 -10.11 -4.68
C ASP A 56 -17.92 -10.38 -3.24
N LYS A 57 -17.06 -11.38 -3.05
CA LYS A 57 -16.44 -11.68 -1.75
C LYS A 57 -15.38 -10.65 -1.36
N ILE A 58 -14.69 -10.08 -2.34
CA ILE A 58 -13.74 -9.00 -2.12
C ILE A 58 -14.49 -7.77 -1.62
N GLN A 59 -15.57 -7.35 -2.30
CA GLN A 59 -16.36 -6.18 -1.90
C GLN A 59 -16.88 -6.30 -0.45
N GLY A 60 -17.43 -7.45 -0.08
CA GLY A 60 -17.93 -7.71 1.27
C GLY A 60 -16.85 -7.79 2.36
N SER A 61 -15.56 -7.85 2.00
CA SER A 61 -14.44 -7.95 2.94
C SER A 61 -13.53 -6.73 2.97
N LEU A 62 -13.83 -5.68 2.19
CA LEU A 62 -13.02 -4.46 2.11
C LEU A 62 -12.82 -3.80 3.47
N ASP A 63 -13.89 -3.62 4.26
CA ASP A 63 -13.80 -2.99 5.58
C ASP A 63 -12.88 -3.74 6.55
N GLU A 64 -12.97 -5.08 6.52
CA GLU A 64 -12.11 -5.93 7.34
C GLU A 64 -10.65 -5.88 6.87
N MET A 65 -10.42 -5.87 5.56
CA MET A 65 -9.09 -5.73 4.97
C MET A 65 -8.46 -4.39 5.32
N VAL A 66 -9.21 -3.29 5.23
CA VAL A 66 -8.75 -1.95 5.65
C VAL A 66 -8.39 -1.97 7.13
N ARG A 67 -9.29 -2.44 7.99
CA ARG A 67 -9.07 -2.49 9.45
C ARG A 67 -7.79 -3.25 9.80
N LYS A 68 -7.67 -4.51 9.35
CA LYS A 68 -6.48 -5.35 9.61
C LYS A 68 -5.18 -4.76 9.07
N THR A 69 -5.26 -3.98 8.00
CA THR A 69 -4.07 -3.34 7.40
C THR A 69 -3.64 -2.15 8.25
N LEU A 70 -4.59 -1.30 8.66
CA LEU A 70 -4.32 -0.15 9.50
C LEU A 70 -3.93 -0.53 10.94
N ASP A 71 -4.37 -1.68 11.46
CA ASP A 71 -3.92 -2.21 12.76
C ASP A 71 -2.40 -2.45 12.82
N LYS A 72 -1.72 -2.53 11.67
CA LYS A 72 -0.25 -2.68 11.56
C LYS A 72 0.48 -1.33 11.53
N TYR A 73 -0.26 -0.23 11.55
CA TYR A 73 0.27 1.12 11.61
C TYR A 73 0.13 1.70 13.04
N PRO A 74 1.12 2.46 13.55
CA PRO A 74 2.44 2.65 12.96
C PRO A 74 3.28 1.36 13.04
N PRO A 75 4.24 1.17 12.13
CA PRO A 75 5.16 0.05 12.23
C PRO A 75 5.92 0.14 13.55
N LYS A 76 5.96 -0.96 14.30
CA LYS A 76 6.76 -1.03 15.52
C LYS A 76 8.21 -0.70 15.18
N LYS A 77 8.84 0.15 16.00
CA LYS A 77 10.28 0.42 15.89
C LYS A 77 11.03 -0.91 15.98
N LYS A 78 11.94 -1.16 15.04
CA LYS A 78 12.85 -2.30 15.10
C LYS A 78 13.90 -2.08 16.20
#